data_AF-A0AAU9EYG7-F1
#
_entry.id   AF-A0AAU9EYG7-F1
#
_cell.length_a   1.000
_cell.length_b   1.000
_cell.length_c   1.000
_cell.angle_alpha   90.00
_cell.angle_beta   90.00
_cell.angle_gamma   90.00
#
_symmetry.space_group_name_H-M   'P 1'
#
loop_
_entity.id
_entity.type
_entity.pdbx_description
1 polymer ?
#
loop_
_entity_poly.entity_id
_entity_poly.type
_entity_poly.pdbx_seq_one_letter_code
_entity_poly.pdbx_strand_id
1 'polypeptide(L)'
;MFWRRLTLAILAASLVYANIEEITPEKIVKMETYVRSAICSKSPSYGSCKGRRVMWYYNYHRSKCEHFLYSNCGGNPNRFPKYAECVKFCR
;
A
#
# COMPACT_ATOMS: atom_id res chain seq x y z
N MET A 1 -47.19 25.47 -2.81
CA MET A 1 -46.16 25.33 -1.73
C MET A 1 -45.56 23.93 -1.60
N PHE A 2 -46.27 22.86 -1.99
CA PHE A 2 -45.75 21.48 -1.99
C PHE A 2 -44.57 21.23 -2.94
N TRP A 3 -44.61 21.83 -4.14
CA TRP A 3 -43.54 21.68 -5.15
C TRP A 3 -42.20 22.28 -4.73
N ARG A 4 -42.19 23.39 -3.96
CA ARG A 4 -40.96 23.96 -3.41
C ARG A 4 -40.28 23.05 -2.39
N ARG A 5 -41.07 22.29 -1.61
CA ARG A 5 -40.54 21.32 -0.65
C ARG A 5 -40.04 20.06 -1.35
N LEU A 6 -40.70 19.65 -2.42
CA LEU A 6 -40.31 18.50 -3.24
C LEU A 6 -38.99 18.76 -4.00
N THR A 7 -38.84 19.95 -4.60
CA THR A 7 -37.59 20.33 -5.30
C THR A 7 -36.41 20.46 -4.33
N LEU A 8 -36.62 21.03 -3.14
CA LEU A 8 -35.59 21.10 -2.09
C LEU A 8 -35.14 19.71 -1.61
N ALA A 9 -36.07 18.76 -1.45
CA ALA A 9 -35.74 17.38 -1.07
C ALA A 9 -34.95 16.64 -2.16
N ILE A 10 -35.30 16.83 -3.44
CA ILE A 10 -34.60 16.23 -4.57
C ILE A 10 -33.18 16.80 -4.69
N LEU A 11 -33.01 18.13 -4.59
CA LEU A 11 -31.68 18.77 -4.61
C LEU A 11 -30.81 18.31 -3.44
N ALA A 12 -31.37 18.18 -2.24
CA ALA A 12 -30.65 17.65 -1.08
C ALA A 12 -30.23 16.19 -1.30
N ALA A 13 -31.10 15.34 -1.85
CA ALA A 13 -30.77 13.96 -2.18
C ALA A 13 -29.68 13.85 -3.27
N SER A 14 -29.72 14.71 -4.30
CA SER A 14 -28.68 14.78 -5.33
C SER A 14 -27.33 15.26 -4.78
N LEU A 15 -27.33 16.24 -3.86
CA LEU A 15 -26.11 16.67 -3.15
C LEU A 15 -25.55 15.57 -2.25
N VAL A 16 -26.41 14.78 -1.60
CA VAL A 16 -25.99 13.61 -0.82
C VAL A 16 -25.39 12.53 -1.72
N TYR A 17 -26.00 12.26 -2.88
CA TYR A 17 -25.50 11.27 -3.85
C TYR A 17 -24.13 11.64 -4.44
N ALA A 18 -23.88 12.94 -4.65
CA ALA A 18 -22.59 13.44 -5.13
C ALA A 18 -21.43 13.32 -4.12
N ASN A 19 -21.71 12.95 -2.86
CA ASN A 19 -20.71 12.79 -1.79
C ASN A 19 -20.30 11.33 -1.53
N ILE A 20 -20.81 10.37 -2.29
CA ILE A 20 -20.26 9.01 -2.27
C ILE A 20 -19.00 9.05 -3.12
N GLU A 21 -17.82 9.11 -2.49
CA GLU A 21 -16.58 8.85 -3.20
C GLU A 21 -16.61 7.42 -3.73
N GLU A 22 -16.95 7.26 -5.00
CA GLU A 22 -16.86 5.97 -5.66
C GLU A 22 -15.40 5.51 -5.62
N ILE A 23 -15.18 4.31 -5.07
CA ILE A 23 -13.91 3.59 -5.19
C ILE A 23 -13.79 3.21 -6.67
N THR A 24 -13.08 4.03 -7.43
CA THR A 24 -12.81 3.75 -8.84
C THR A 24 -11.65 2.76 -8.97
N PRO A 25 -11.59 1.97 -10.05
CA PRO A 25 -10.44 1.11 -10.35
C PRO A 25 -9.12 1.89 -10.35
N GLU A 26 -9.14 3.15 -10.78
CA GLU A 26 -7.98 4.04 -10.76
C GLU A 26 -7.53 4.37 -9.33
N LYS A 27 -8.47 4.64 -8.40
CA LYS A 27 -8.15 4.85 -6.98
C LYS A 27 -7.54 3.60 -6.35
N ILE A 28 -7.99 2.40 -6.73
CA ILE A 28 -7.41 1.12 -6.25
C ILE A 28 -5.98 0.96 -6.76
N VAL A 29 -5.74 1.10 -8.07
CA VAL A 29 -4.39 0.98 -8.66
C VAL A 29 -3.42 2.01 -8.07
N LYS A 30 -3.90 3.23 -7.84
CA LYS A 30 -3.11 4.28 -7.19
C LYS A 30 -2.74 3.89 -5.76
N MET A 31 -3.67 3.35 -4.99
CA MET A 31 -3.41 2.86 -3.64
C MET A 31 -2.41 1.70 -3.65
N GLU A 32 -2.56 0.73 -4.55
CA GLU A 32 -1.62 -0.40 -4.70
C GLU A 32 -0.20 0.09 -5.01
N THR A 33 -0.07 1.08 -5.90
CA THR A 33 1.22 1.69 -6.26
C THR A 33 1.84 2.40 -5.06
N TYR A 34 1.03 3.14 -4.30
CA TYR A 34 1.48 3.80 -3.07
C TYR A 34 1.97 2.78 -2.04
N VAL A 35 1.22 1.70 -1.80
CA VAL A 35 1.61 0.62 -0.88
C VAL A 35 2.91 -0.03 -1.32
N ARG A 36 3.06 -0.35 -2.61
CA ARG A 36 4.30 -0.91 -3.18
C ARG A 36 5.47 0.03 -2.92
N SER A 37 5.33 1.31 -3.25
CA SER A 37 6.38 2.32 -3.05
C SER A 37 6.73 2.48 -1.56
N ALA A 38 5.73 2.50 -0.67
CA ALA A 38 5.91 2.65 0.77
C ALA A 38 6.67 1.46 1.40
N ILE A 39 6.57 0.27 0.80
CA ILE A 39 7.32 -0.93 1.22
C ILE A 39 8.71 -0.94 0.58
N CYS A 40 8.79 -0.89 -0.74
CA CYS A 40 10.03 -1.10 -1.49
C CYS A 40 11.06 0.03 -1.30
N SER A 41 10.65 1.21 -0.82
CA SER A 41 11.56 2.31 -0.50
C SER A 41 12.19 2.22 0.90
N LYS A 42 11.75 1.29 1.76
CA LYS A 42 12.32 1.11 3.11
C LYS A 42 13.69 0.43 3.06
N SER A 43 14.62 0.87 3.89
CA SER A 43 15.85 0.12 4.17
C SER A 43 15.54 -1.23 4.83
N PRO A 44 16.41 -2.26 4.68
CA PRO A 44 16.21 -3.54 5.35
C PRO A 44 16.27 -3.36 6.87
N SER A 45 15.40 -4.07 7.60
CA SER A 45 15.35 -3.96 9.05
C SER A 45 15.60 -5.31 9.71
N TYR A 46 16.72 -5.42 10.43
CA TYR A 46 17.07 -6.61 11.21
C TYR A 46 15.97 -6.98 12.21
N GLY A 47 15.34 -6.00 12.89
CA GLY A 47 14.32 -6.23 13.92
C GLY A 47 14.92 -6.30 15.34
N SER A 48 14.13 -6.71 16.33
CA SER A 48 14.49 -6.60 17.76
C SER A 48 14.89 -7.92 18.44
N CYS A 49 14.82 -9.04 17.71
CA CYS A 49 15.19 -10.36 18.23
C CYS A 49 16.69 -10.68 18.00
N LYS A 50 17.09 -11.95 18.21
CA LYS A 50 18.49 -12.41 18.04
C LYS A 50 18.67 -13.50 16.97
N GLY A 51 17.67 -13.72 16.11
CA GLY A 51 17.74 -14.67 15.01
C GLY A 51 18.69 -14.23 13.89
N ARG A 52 19.05 -15.15 13.00
CA ARG A 52 19.96 -14.88 11.87
C ARG A 52 19.44 -15.51 10.58
N ARG A 53 18.18 -15.21 10.23
CA ARG A 53 17.57 -15.76 9.01
C ARG A 53 17.93 -14.88 7.81
N VAL A 54 18.48 -15.50 6.76
CA VAL A 54 18.70 -14.81 5.48
C VAL A 54 17.35 -14.58 4.80
N MET A 55 17.05 -13.32 4.48
CA MET A 55 15.85 -12.89 3.76
C MET A 55 16.25 -11.93 2.64
N TRP A 56 15.34 -11.65 1.71
CA TRP A 56 15.54 -10.72 0.60
C TRP A 56 14.85 -9.38 0.87
N TYR A 57 15.44 -8.28 0.44
CA TYR A 57 14.81 -6.95 0.44
C TYR A 57 15.10 -6.26 -0.88
N TYR A 58 14.28 -5.28 -1.26
CA TYR A 58 14.54 -4.45 -2.41
C TYR A 58 15.43 -3.27 -2.03
N ASN A 59 16.61 -3.19 -2.64
CA ASN A 59 17.49 -2.05 -2.54
C ASN A 59 17.05 -1.00 -3.58
N TYR A 60 16.30 0.00 -3.13
CA TYR A 60 15.77 1.07 -3.98
C TYR A 60 16.88 1.81 -4.75
N HIS A 61 17.99 2.15 -4.08
CA HIS A 61 19.11 2.88 -4.69
C HIS A 61 19.82 2.11 -5.80
N ARG A 62 19.88 0.78 -5.69
CA ARG A 62 20.52 -0.10 -6.68
C ARG A 62 19.53 -0.72 -7.65
N SER A 63 18.23 -0.51 -7.43
CA SER A 63 17.11 -1.10 -8.15
C SER A 63 17.22 -2.63 -8.29
N LYS A 64 17.63 -3.31 -7.20
CA LYS A 64 17.91 -4.76 -7.17
C LYS A 64 17.46 -5.37 -5.85
N CYS A 65 17.06 -6.64 -5.89
CA CYS A 65 16.81 -7.42 -4.70
C CYS A 65 18.11 -8.01 -4.14
N GLU A 66 18.34 -7.81 -2.85
CA GLU A 66 19.56 -8.22 -2.14
C GLU A 66 19.20 -8.98 -0.87
N HIS A 67 20.13 -9.77 -0.34
CA HIS A 67 19.89 -10.50 0.90
C HIS A 67 20.36 -9.71 2.12
N PHE A 68 19.68 -9.91 3.25
CA PHE A 68 20.03 -9.34 4.55
C PHE A 68 19.69 -10.33 5.68
N LEU A 69 20.24 -10.10 6.88
CA LEU A 69 19.88 -10.87 8.06
C LEU A 69 18.63 -10.30 8.73
N TYR A 70 17.68 -11.17 9.04
CA TYR A 70 16.49 -10.88 9.82
C TYR A 70 16.54 -11.60 11.16
N SER A 71 16.20 -10.87 12.21
CA SER A 71 16.21 -11.32 13.60
C SER A 71 15.10 -12.30 13.98
N ASN A 72 14.19 -12.60 13.05
CA ASN A 72 12.95 -13.38 13.25
C ASN A 72 11.78 -12.65 13.95
N CYS A 73 11.91 -11.38 14.36
CA CYS A 73 10.76 -10.59 14.79
C CYS A 73 10.86 -9.09 14.44
N GLY A 74 9.71 -8.42 14.34
CA GLY A 74 9.62 -6.99 14.08
C GLY A 74 10.13 -6.54 12.70
N GLY A 75 10.70 -5.34 12.66
CA GLY A 75 11.20 -4.71 11.45
C GLY A 75 10.10 -4.21 10.52
N ASN A 76 10.35 -4.22 9.21
CA ASN A 76 9.43 -3.65 8.21
C ASN A 76 9.10 -4.67 7.10
N PRO A 77 8.11 -4.36 6.24
CA PRO A 77 7.64 -5.28 5.20
C PRO A 77 8.55 -5.43 3.97
N ASN A 78 9.63 -4.65 3.83
CA ASN A 78 10.61 -4.87 2.75
C ASN A 78 11.47 -6.09 3.06
N ARG A 79 10.84 -7.26 3.08
CA ARG A 79 11.41 -8.53 3.51
C ARG A 79 10.64 -9.69 2.88
N PHE A 80 11.31 -10.42 2.01
CA PHE A 80 10.75 -11.52 1.23
C PHE A 80 11.56 -12.80 1.47
N PRO A 81 10.92 -13.98 1.51
CA PRO A 81 11.62 -15.25 1.71
C PRO A 81 12.41 -15.70 0.47
N LYS A 82 12.03 -15.24 -0.73
CA LYS A 82 12.67 -15.61 -2.00
C LYS A 82 12.99 -14.38 -2.85
N TYR A 83 14.07 -14.46 -3.63
CA TYR A 83 14.43 -13.42 -4.61
C TYR A 83 13.29 -13.14 -5.59
N ALA A 84 12.66 -14.19 -6.13
CA ALA A 84 11.58 -14.05 -7.10
C ALA A 84 10.37 -13.27 -6.54
N GLU A 85 10.07 -13.41 -5.25
CA GLU A 85 8.97 -12.69 -4.60
C GLU A 85 9.30 -11.22 -4.41
N CYS A 86 10.55 -10.90 -4.06
CA CYS A 86 11.02 -9.52 -4.00
C CYS A 86 10.94 -8.84 -5.38
N VAL A 87 11.43 -9.52 -6.43
CA VAL A 87 11.39 -8.98 -7.80
C VAL A 87 9.96 -8.78 -8.26
N LYS A 88 9.09 -9.77 -8.08
CA LYS A 88 7.67 -9.69 -8.46
C LYS A 88 6.95 -8.53 -7.77
N PHE A 89 7.32 -8.20 -6.54
CA PHE A 89 6.63 -7.16 -5.78
C PHE A 89 7.20 -5.75 -6.06
N CYS A 90 8.51 -5.60 -6.16
CA CYS A 90 9.18 -4.28 -6.17
C CYS A 90 9.73 -3.82 -7.52
N ARG A 91 9.75 -4.67 -8.56
CA ARG A 91 10.25 -4.34 -9.89
C ARG A 91 9.14 -4.46 -10.92
#